data_AF-A0ABD5XC84-F1
#
_entry.id   AF-A0ABD5XC84-F1
#
_cell.length_a   1.000
_cell.length_b   1.000
_cell.length_c   1.000
_cell.angle_alpha   90.00
_cell.angle_beta   90.00
_cell.angle_gamma   90.00
#
_symmetry.space_group_name_H-M   'P 1'
#
loop_
_entity.id
_entity.type
_entity.pdbx_description
1 polymer ?
#
loop_
_entity_poly.entity_id
_entity_poly.type
_entity_poly.pdbx_seq_one_letter_code
_entity_poly.pdbx_strand_id
1 'polypeptide(L)' 'MGTTDDEESNEFPPEKRLEASNTRLIKAGIATIPDMETLQECVAYENAHQNRTQILRRLKVKAAELRAQE' A
#
# COMPACT_ATOMS: atom_id res chain seq x y z
N MET A 1 -1.41 -29.52 14.77
CA MET A 1 -1.83 -28.20 15.32
C MET A 1 -0.66 -27.26 15.16
N GLY A 2 -0.86 -26.15 14.45
CA GLY A 2 0.17 -25.18 14.07
C GLY A 2 -0.39 -24.27 12.98
N THR A 3 -1.38 -23.48 13.36
CA THR A 3 -1.97 -22.36 12.60
C THR A 3 -0.99 -21.19 12.57
N THR A 4 -0.60 -20.73 11.39
CA THR A 4 -0.30 -19.31 11.08
C THR A 4 -0.30 -19.18 9.56
N ASP A 5 -1.51 -19.11 9.02
CA ASP A 5 -1.82 -18.57 7.71
C ASP A 5 -1.68 -17.03 7.83
N ASP A 6 -0.45 -16.52 7.84
CA ASP A 6 -0.17 -15.08 8.01
C ASP A 6 0.64 -14.51 6.82
N GLU A 7 0.98 -15.36 5.85
CA GLU A 7 1.84 -14.98 4.71
C GLU A 7 1.08 -14.82 3.38
N GLU A 8 -0.25 -14.94 3.37
CA GLU A 8 -1.06 -14.90 2.14
C GLU A 8 -2.13 -13.80 2.10
N SER A 9 -2.41 -13.08 3.21
CA SER A 9 -3.39 -11.98 3.20
C SER A 9 -2.86 -10.71 2.52
N ASN A 10 -1.54 -10.58 2.32
CA ASN A 10 -0.95 -9.49 1.56
C ASN A 10 -0.81 -9.89 0.08
N GLU A 11 -1.93 -10.09 -0.61
CA GLU A 11 -1.99 -10.54 -2.02
C GLU A 11 -1.15 -9.66 -2.98
N PHE A 12 -0.62 -8.51 -2.54
CA PHE A 12 0.28 -7.64 -3.30
C PHE A 12 1.30 -6.89 -2.42
N PRO A 13 2.49 -7.39 -2.04
CA PRO A 13 3.44 -6.63 -1.20
C PRO A 13 3.77 -5.22 -1.74
N PRO A 14 4.20 -4.27 -0.88
CA PRO A 14 4.40 -2.87 -1.27
C PRO A 14 5.33 -2.70 -2.48
N GLU A 15 6.32 -3.58 -2.61
CA GLU A 15 7.19 -3.74 -3.78
C GLU A 15 6.36 -3.91 -5.07
N LYS A 16 5.51 -4.94 -5.15
CA LYS A 16 4.68 -5.17 -6.34
C LYS A 16 3.69 -4.06 -6.62
N ARG A 17 3.26 -3.31 -5.59
CA ARG A 17 2.35 -2.16 -5.73
C ARG A 17 3.06 -0.90 -6.23
N LEU A 18 4.33 -0.69 -5.86
CA LEU A 18 5.05 0.58 -6.04
C LEU A 18 6.24 0.52 -7.01
N GLU A 19 6.78 -0.66 -7.32
CA GLU A 19 7.89 -0.85 -8.27
C GLU A 19 7.51 -0.50 -9.71
N ALA A 20 6.22 -0.49 -10.04
CA ALA A 20 5.77 -0.14 -11.38
C ALA A 20 6.17 1.30 -11.73
N SER A 21 6.92 1.47 -12.82
CA SER A 21 7.22 2.82 -13.36
C SER A 21 5.98 3.56 -13.86
N ASN A 22 4.87 2.83 -14.07
CA ASN A 22 3.61 3.38 -14.54
C ASN A 22 2.75 3.89 -13.38
N THR A 23 2.59 5.21 -13.32
CA THR A 23 1.81 5.90 -12.28
C THR A 23 0.34 5.46 -12.23
N ARG A 24 -0.24 4.96 -13.33
CA ARG A 24 -1.62 4.44 -13.33
C ARG A 24 -1.73 3.12 -12.56
N LEU A 25 -0.76 2.23 -12.72
CA LEU A 25 -0.72 0.95 -12.00
C LEU A 25 -0.48 1.16 -10.51
N ILE A 26 0.43 2.06 -10.14
CA ILE A 26 0.63 2.47 -8.75
C ILE A 26 -0.67 2.98 -8.13
N LYS A 27 -1.39 3.86 -8.83
CA LYS A 27 -2.66 4.41 -8.33
C LYS A 27 -3.72 3.32 -8.12
N ALA A 28 -3.82 2.38 -9.05
CA ALA A 28 -4.72 1.24 -8.92
C ALA A 28 -4.32 0.38 -7.71
N GLY A 29 -3.03 0.06 -7.56
CA GLY A 29 -2.51 -0.72 -6.42
C GLY A 29 -2.74 -0.06 -5.07
N ILE A 30 -2.65 1.28 -4.98
CA ILE A 30 -2.98 2.02 -3.75
C ILE A 30 -4.49 1.98 -3.47
N ALA A 31 -5.32 2.09 -4.50
CA ALA A 31 -6.77 2.10 -4.34
C ALA A 31 -7.30 0.74 -3.84
N THR A 32 -6.63 -0.36 -4.19
CA THR A 32 -6.98 -1.72 -3.76
C THR A 32 -6.37 -2.11 -2.40
N ILE A 33 -5.70 -1.20 -1.69
CA ILE A 33 -5.19 -1.48 -0.34
C ILE A 33 -6.38 -1.76 0.60
N PRO A 34 -6.41 -2.93 1.27
CA PRO A 34 -7.55 -3.34 2.09
C PRO A 34 -7.59 -2.66 3.47
N ASP A 35 -6.43 -2.36 4.07
CA ASP A 35 -6.33 -1.89 5.45
C ASP A 35 -5.19 -0.87 5.68
N MET A 36 -5.19 -0.27 6.87
CA MET A 36 -4.19 0.75 7.24
C MET A 36 -2.80 0.16 7.45
N GLU A 37 -2.67 -1.10 7.86
CA GLU A 37 -1.38 -1.76 8.09
C GLU A 37 -0.60 -1.88 6.78
N THR A 38 -1.24 -2.46 5.76
CA THR A 38 -0.73 -2.57 4.39
C THR A 38 -0.39 -1.20 3.80
N LEU A 39 -1.18 -0.18 4.13
CA LEU A 39 -0.93 1.20 3.69
C LEU A 39 0.34 1.77 4.31
N GLN A 40 0.58 1.51 5.59
CA GLN A 40 1.81 1.95 6.28
C GLN A 40 3.04 1.29 5.71
N GLU A 41 2.98 0.00 5.36
CA GLU A 41 4.08 -0.68 4.67
C GLU A 41 4.40 -0.02 3.32
N CYS A 42 3.38 0.33 2.54
CA CYS A 42 3.56 1.07 1.29
C CYS A 42 4.20 2.45 1.50
N VAL A 43 3.83 3.15 2.58
CA VAL A 43 4.44 4.44 2.95
C VAL A 43 5.90 4.26 3.35
N ALA A 44 6.22 3.26 4.17
CA ALA A 44 7.59 2.98 4.60
C ALA A 44 8.48 2.61 3.40
N TYR A 45 7.98 1.74 2.52
CA TYR A 45 8.65 1.36 1.29
C TYR A 45 8.93 2.56 0.40
N GLU A 46 7.93 3.40 0.10
CA GLU A 46 8.11 4.57 -0.74
C GLU A 46 9.11 5.57 -0.12
N ASN A 47 9.06 5.79 1.20
CA ASN A 47 10.01 6.66 1.89
C ASN A 47 11.46 6.15 1.82
N ALA A 48 11.66 4.83 1.84
CA ALA A 48 13.00 4.22 1.79
C ALA A 48 13.58 4.13 0.36
N HIS A 49 12.74 4.16 -0.69
CA HIS A 49 13.17 3.93 -2.06
C HIS A 49 13.30 5.23 -2.87
N GLN A 50 12.18 5.75 -3.38
CA GLN A 50 12.18 6.88 -4.34
C GLN A 50 11.53 8.14 -3.80
N ASN A 51 10.87 8.04 -2.64
CA ASN A 51 10.24 9.13 -1.90
C ASN A 51 9.44 10.07 -2.81
N ARG A 52 8.64 9.50 -3.71
CA ARG A 52 7.86 10.24 -4.69
C ARG A 52 6.69 10.89 -3.97
N THR A 53 6.75 12.21 -3.82
CA THR A 53 5.76 12.99 -3.07
C THR A 53 4.33 12.82 -3.61
N GLN A 54 4.16 12.56 -4.91
CA GLN A 54 2.85 12.31 -5.51
C GLN A 54 2.23 10.98 -5.05
N ILE A 55 3.05 9.95 -4.84
CA ILE A 55 2.63 8.63 -4.33
C ILE A 55 2.27 8.76 -2.85
N LEU A 56 3.13 9.39 -2.05
CA LEU A 56 2.86 9.65 -0.63
C LEU A 56 1.57 10.44 -0.40
N ARG A 57 1.28 11.44 -1.25
CA ARG A 57 0.01 12.17 -1.18
C ARG A 57 -1.19 11.26 -1.43
N ARG A 58 -1.08 10.29 -2.34
CA ARG A 58 -2.14 9.33 -2.65
C ARG A 58 -2.36 8.34 -1.51
N LEU A 59 -1.27 7.81 -0.94
CA LEU A 59 -1.32 6.98 0.26
C LEU A 59 -2.02 7.71 1.41
N LYS A 60 -1.71 9.00 1.62
CA LYS A 60 -2.40 9.82 2.64
C LYS A 60 -3.91 9.96 2.38
N VAL A 61 -4.33 10.11 1.13
CA VAL A 61 -5.76 10.18 0.78
C VAL A 61 -6.43 8.84 1.09
N LYS A 62 -5.84 7.73 0.65
CA LYS A 62 -6.37 6.38 0.92
C LYS A 62 -6.46 6.09 2.42
N ALA A 63 -5.49 6.55 3.22
CA ALA A 63 -5.52 6.44 4.68
C ALA A 63 -6.72 7.18 5.29
N ALA A 64 -7.06 8.36 4.76
CA ALA A 64 -8.24 9.11 5.20
C ALA A 64 -9.54 8.41 4.77
N GLU A 65 -9.58 7.82 3.57
CA GLU A 65 -10.72 7.06 3.08
C GLU A 65 -10.99 5.81 3.93
N LEU A 66 -9.94 5.08 4.33
CA LEU A 66 -10.07 3.91 5.21
C LEU A 66 -10.62 4.32 6.59
N ARG A 67 -10.06 5.38 7.21
CA ARG A 67 -10.57 5.89 8.49
C ARG A 67 -12.00 6.42 8.45
N ALA A 68 -12.49 6.83 7.29
CA ALA A 68 -13.85 7.29 7.12
C ALA A 68 -14.84 6.15 6.85
N GLN A 69 -14.33 4.96 6.49
CA GLN A 69 -15.10 3.74 6.26
C GLN A 69 -15.15 2.82 7.49
N GLU A 70 -14.29 3.06 8.48
CA GLU A 70 -14.31 2.44 9.82
C GLU A 70 -15.34 3.09 10.77
#